data_AF-W2YY96-F1
#
_entry.id   AF-W2YY96-F1
#
_cell.length_a   1.000
_cell.length_b   1.000
_cell.length_c   1.000
_cell.angle_alpha   90.00
_cell.angle_beta   90.00
_cell.angle_gamma   90.00
#
_symmetry.space_group_name_H-M   'P 1'
#
loop_
_entity.id
_entity.type
_entity.pdbx_description
1 polymer ?
#
loop_
_entity_poly.entity_id
_entity_poly.type
_entity_poly.pdbx_seq_one_letter_code
_entity_poly.pdbx_strand_id
1 'polypeptide(L)'
;MSEIEALLDVESEDEFLVGKFLLAELAINIDQQLEYLASRESDDDDSFDEPVGIHPCKANVADVVMNMVNALVNDAIDRGVVDDHLTTRLAQPFKLRLKPNAKPYQCKVRQNSPDKSAFLETFNKRLLELGWVYENRERQWRRPALPCQKAKYQ
;
A
#
# COMPACT_ATOMS: atom_id res chain seq x y z
N MET A 1 -39.28 13.24 -7.83
CA MET A 1 -38.28 12.19 -8.10
C MET A 1 -37.13 12.44 -7.15
N SER A 2 -37.14 11.70 -6.05
CA SER A 2 -36.18 11.76 -4.95
C SER A 2 -35.22 10.59 -5.11
N GLU A 3 -33.90 10.83 -5.15
CA GLU A 3 -32.92 9.75 -5.03
C GLU A 3 -31.53 10.26 -4.58
N ILE A 4 -31.42 10.33 -3.25
CA ILE A 4 -30.32 9.98 -2.31
C ILE A 4 -28.97 10.74 -2.40
N GLU A 5 -28.72 11.49 -1.33
CA GLU A 5 -27.46 12.09 -0.89
C GLU A 5 -26.49 11.01 -0.36
N ALA A 6 -25.22 11.07 -0.78
CA ALA A 6 -24.18 10.21 -0.24
C ALA A 6 -23.63 10.81 1.06
N LEU A 7 -23.95 10.19 2.19
CA LEU A 7 -23.46 10.54 3.52
C LEU A 7 -22.05 9.96 3.71
N LEU A 8 -21.05 10.82 3.85
CA LEU A 8 -19.72 10.42 4.30
C LEU A 8 -19.69 10.56 5.81
N ASP A 9 -19.78 9.44 6.52
CA ASP A 9 -19.60 9.40 7.98
C ASP A 9 -18.12 9.68 8.29
N VAL A 10 -17.85 10.95 8.60
CA VAL A 10 -16.63 11.42 9.24
C VAL A 10 -17.08 11.87 10.62
N GLU A 11 -16.43 11.37 11.67
CA GLU A 11 -16.73 11.65 13.09
C GLU A 11 -16.62 13.17 13.46
N SER A 12 -17.46 14.02 12.89
CA SER A 12 -17.66 15.44 13.17
C SER A 12 -19.02 15.86 12.61
N GLU A 13 -19.80 16.63 13.36
CA GLU A 13 -21.19 17.03 13.04
C GLU A 13 -21.35 17.92 11.78
N ASP A 14 -20.29 18.13 11.00
CA ASP A 14 -20.27 18.98 9.82
C ASP A 14 -20.15 18.13 8.55
N GLU A 15 -21.29 17.71 8.01
CA GLU A 15 -21.38 17.08 6.69
C GLU A 15 -21.22 18.14 5.58
N PHE A 16 -20.30 17.92 4.64
CA PHE A 16 -20.07 18.84 3.52
C PHE A 16 -20.54 18.24 2.19
N LEU A 17 -21.43 18.95 1.50
CA LEU A 17 -21.90 18.57 0.17
C LEU A 17 -20.84 18.92 -0.88
N VAL A 18 -20.21 17.89 -1.46
CA VAL A 18 -19.26 18.04 -2.57
C VAL A 18 -20.00 17.91 -3.90
N GLY A 19 -19.96 18.97 -4.70
CA GLY A 19 -20.57 18.98 -6.03
C GLY A 19 -19.79 18.14 -7.06
N LYS A 20 -20.50 17.60 -8.06
CA LYS A 20 -19.92 16.78 -9.15
C LYS A 20 -18.77 17.47 -9.90
N PHE A 21 -18.81 18.79 -10.02
CA PHE A 21 -17.74 19.56 -10.67
C PHE A 21 -16.41 19.47 -9.91
N LEU A 22 -16.45 19.59 -8.57
CA LEU A 22 -15.25 19.52 -7.74
C LEU A 22 -14.67 18.09 -7.76
N LEU A 23 -15.53 17.08 -7.77
CA LEU A 23 -15.10 15.69 -7.95
C LEU A 23 -14.41 15.48 -9.30
N ALA A 24 -14.94 16.08 -10.37
CA ALA A 24 -14.32 16.01 -11.70
C ALA A 24 -12.97 16.76 -11.77
N GLU A 25 -12.85 17.92 -11.12
CA GLU A 25 -11.59 18.67 -11.01
C GLU A 25 -10.52 17.89 -10.23
N LEU A 26 -10.96 17.09 -9.24
CA LEU A 26 -10.11 16.15 -8.50
C LEU A 26 -9.91 14.80 -9.21
N ALA A 27 -10.41 14.65 -10.45
CA ALA A 27 -10.36 13.43 -11.25
C ALA A 27 -11.01 12.19 -10.59
N ILE A 28 -12.01 12.42 -9.74
CA ILE A 28 -12.82 11.39 -9.07
C ILE A 28 -14.11 11.21 -9.87
N ASN A 29 -14.15 10.17 -10.70
CA ASN A 29 -15.35 9.79 -11.45
C ASN A 29 -16.06 8.61 -10.77
N ILE A 30 -17.05 8.93 -9.94
CA ILE A 30 -17.82 7.94 -9.16
C ILE A 30 -18.56 6.96 -10.08
N ASP A 31 -19.11 7.43 -11.19
CA ASP A 31 -19.91 6.60 -12.11
C ASP A 31 -19.06 5.48 -12.71
N GLN A 32 -17.83 5.80 -13.14
CA GLN A 32 -16.88 4.83 -13.69
C GLN A 32 -16.39 3.83 -12.62
N GLN A 33 -16.20 4.29 -11.38
CA GLN A 33 -15.82 3.41 -10.27
C GLN A 33 -16.96 2.45 -9.89
N LEU A 34 -18.21 2.90 -9.96
CA LEU A 34 -19.38 2.07 -9.69
C LEU A 34 -19.59 1.01 -10.78
N GLU A 35 -19.39 1.37 -12.04
CA GLU A 35 -19.43 0.46 -13.19
C GLU A 35 -18.40 -0.66 -13.04
N TYR A 36 -17.15 -0.32 -12.66
CA TYR A 36 -16.10 -1.31 -12.38
C TYR A 36 -16.47 -2.30 -11.27
N LEU A 37 -17.22 -1.85 -10.25
CA LEU A 37 -17.69 -2.72 -9.16
C LEU A 37 -18.84 -3.62 -9.62
N ALA A 38 -19.71 -3.12 -10.49
CA ALA A 38 -20.85 -3.87 -11.02
C ALA A 38 -20.41 -4.92 -12.06
N SER A 39 -19.35 -4.66 -12.84
CA SER A 39 -18.81 -5.59 -13.85
C SER A 39 -17.98 -6.74 -13.26
N ARG A 40 -17.80 -6.79 -11.94
CA ARG A 40 -17.04 -7.87 -11.29
C ARG A 40 -17.93 -9.10 -11.12
N GLU A 41 -18.10 -9.88 -12.19
CA GLU A 41 -18.73 -11.20 -12.15
C GLU A 41 -17.91 -12.14 -11.25
N SER A 42 -18.59 -12.85 -10.35
CA SER A 42 -18.03 -13.72 -9.32
C SER A 42 -17.61 -15.10 -9.88
N ASP A 43 -16.83 -15.13 -10.95
CA ASP A 43 -16.34 -16.40 -11.50
C ASP A 43 -15.08 -16.85 -10.74
N ASP A 44 -15.33 -17.60 -9.67
CA ASP A 44 -14.38 -18.43 -8.96
C ASP A 44 -13.98 -19.61 -9.86
N ASP A 45 -12.96 -19.46 -10.71
CA ASP A 45 -12.26 -20.60 -11.32
C ASP A 45 -10.73 -20.41 -11.22
N ASP A 46 -10.17 -20.89 -10.10
CA ASP A 46 -8.75 -20.86 -9.76
C ASP A 46 -7.96 -21.94 -10.53
N SER A 47 -7.85 -21.81 -11.85
CA SER A 47 -6.83 -22.55 -12.60
C SER A 47 -5.51 -21.78 -12.61
N PHE A 48 -4.51 -22.32 -11.90
CA PHE A 48 -3.15 -21.77 -11.88
C PHE A 48 -2.41 -22.13 -13.18
N ASP A 49 -2.41 -21.22 -14.14
CA ASP A 49 -1.42 -21.28 -15.22
C ASP A 49 -0.05 -20.76 -14.74
N GLU A 50 0.97 -21.55 -15.02
CA GLU A 50 2.37 -21.30 -14.64
C GLU A 50 2.88 -20.01 -15.32
N PRO A 51 3.36 -19.00 -14.57
CA PRO A 51 3.73 -17.72 -15.15
C PRO A 51 5.03 -17.84 -15.96
N VAL A 52 4.95 -17.51 -17.25
CA VAL A 52 6.12 -17.27 -18.11
C VAL A 52 7.04 -16.27 -17.42
N GLY A 53 8.27 -16.70 -17.14
CA GLY A 53 9.23 -16.03 -16.27
C GLY A 53 9.47 -14.57 -16.61
N ILE A 54 9.56 -13.74 -15.56
CA ILE A 54 10.03 -12.36 -15.65
C ILE A 54 11.47 -12.41 -16.16
N HIS A 55 11.72 -11.87 -17.36
CA HIS A 55 13.08 -11.70 -17.86
C HIS A 55 13.88 -10.81 -16.88
N PRO A 56 15.03 -11.27 -16.36
CA PRO A 56 15.86 -10.44 -15.51
C PRO A 56 16.36 -9.23 -16.31
N CYS A 57 16.03 -8.03 -15.85
CA CYS A 57 16.62 -6.79 -16.36
C CYS A 57 18.14 -6.89 -16.19
N LYS A 58 18.89 -6.72 -17.28
CA LYS A 58 20.36 -6.75 -17.27
C LYS A 58 20.87 -5.69 -16.28
N ALA A 59 21.72 -6.11 -15.34
CA ALA A 59 22.25 -5.28 -14.25
C ALA A 59 22.79 -3.92 -14.72
N ASN A 60 23.44 -3.89 -15.89
CA ASN A 60 24.07 -2.70 -16.47
C ASN A 60 23.08 -1.54 -16.76
N VAL A 61 21.79 -1.82 -16.97
CA VAL A 61 20.77 -0.78 -17.22
C VAL A 61 20.27 -0.19 -15.91
N ALA A 62 20.20 -0.99 -14.84
CA ALA A 62 19.72 -0.54 -13.53
C ALA A 62 20.65 0.52 -12.95
N ASP A 63 21.97 0.35 -13.07
CA ASP A 63 22.95 1.31 -12.56
C ASP A 63 22.88 2.66 -13.30
N VAL A 64 22.70 2.61 -14.62
CA VAL A 64 22.55 3.82 -15.46
C VAL A 64 21.27 4.58 -15.10
N VAL A 65 20.16 3.86 -14.90
CA VAL A 65 18.89 4.45 -14.49
C VAL A 65 19.00 5.08 -13.10
N MET A 66 19.58 4.38 -12.13
CA MET A 66 19.77 4.91 -10.77
C MET A 66 20.66 6.16 -10.78
N ASN A 67 21.72 6.17 -11.59
CA ASN A 67 22.60 7.33 -11.72
C ASN A 67 21.85 8.56 -12.31
N MET A 68 21.02 8.37 -13.34
CA MET A 68 20.18 9.45 -13.88
C MET A 68 19.15 9.96 -12.87
N VAL A 69 18.50 9.05 -12.14
CA VAL A 69 17.52 9.41 -11.10
C VAL A 69 18.20 10.21 -9.99
N ASN A 70 19.37 9.76 -9.51
CA ASN A 70 20.13 10.49 -8.49
C ASN A 70 20.54 11.88 -8.96
N ALA A 71 20.97 12.02 -10.22
CA ALA A 71 21.31 13.32 -10.80
C ALA A 71 20.10 14.26 -10.86
N LEU A 72 18.92 13.75 -11.24
CA LEU A 72 17.68 14.52 -11.28
C LEU A 72 17.23 14.97 -9.88
N VAL A 73 17.38 14.10 -8.88
CA VAL A 73 17.07 14.44 -7.48
C VAL A 73 18.00 15.54 -6.96
N ASN A 74 19.30 15.44 -7.25
CA ASN A 74 20.28 16.46 -6.84
C ASN A 74 20.00 17.82 -7.51
N ASP A 75 19.70 17.85 -8.81
CA ASP A 75 19.32 19.08 -9.51
C ASP A 75 18.04 19.70 -8.94
N ALA A 76 17.06 18.88 -8.54
CA ALA A 76 15.84 19.35 -7.89
C ALA A 76 16.10 19.94 -6.48
N ILE A 77 17.06 19.38 -5.73
CA ILE A 77 17.51 19.92 -4.44
C ILE A 77 18.22 21.26 -4.65
N ASP A 78 19.17 21.33 -5.60
CA ASP A 78 19.91 22.56 -5.92
C ASP A 78 19.00 23.70 -6.36
N ARG A 79 17.90 23.37 -7.07
CA ARG A 79 16.86 24.33 -7.47
C ARG A 79 15.89 24.69 -6.36
N GLY A 80 15.98 24.07 -5.19
CA GLY A 80 15.04 24.25 -4.09
C GLY A 80 13.62 23.75 -4.39
N VAL A 81 13.46 22.89 -5.40
CA VAL A 81 12.19 22.22 -5.72
C VAL A 81 11.87 21.16 -4.66
N VAL A 82 12.92 20.57 -4.09
CA VAL A 82 12.86 19.67 -2.94
C VAL A 82 13.68 20.29 -1.81
N ASP A 83 13.04 20.60 -0.69
CA ASP A 83 13.72 21.12 0.50
C ASP A 83 14.49 19.98 1.18
N ASP A 84 15.74 20.23 1.60
CA ASP A 84 16.58 19.30 2.39
C ASP A 84 15.90 18.91 3.72
N HIS A 85 14.89 19.68 4.13
CA HIS A 85 13.99 19.35 5.21
C HIS A 85 13.19 18.05 4.98
N LEU A 86 12.84 17.69 3.74
CA LEU A 86 12.11 16.45 3.44
C LEU A 86 13.01 15.22 3.57
N THR A 87 14.22 15.27 3.00
CA THR A 87 15.24 14.20 3.12
C THR A 87 15.63 13.98 4.58
N THR A 88 15.80 15.05 5.35
CA THR A 88 16.15 14.96 6.78
C THR A 88 14.99 14.47 7.66
N ARG A 89 13.74 14.87 7.39
CA ARG A 89 12.57 14.37 8.14
C ARG A 89 12.25 12.91 7.86
N LEU A 90 12.52 12.42 6.66
CA LEU A 90 12.39 11.00 6.31
C LEU A 90 13.41 10.11 7.06
N ALA A 91 14.51 10.69 7.58
CA ALA A 91 15.54 9.96 8.31
C ALA A 91 15.23 9.75 9.80
N GLN A 92 14.31 10.52 10.40
CA GLN A 92 13.97 10.37 11.82
C GLN A 92 12.86 9.32 12.02
N PRO A 93 13.03 8.34 12.93
CA PRO A 93 11.99 7.37 13.23
C PRO A 93 10.68 8.04 13.62
N PHE A 94 9.59 7.66 12.98
CA PHE A 94 8.27 8.21 13.26
C PHE A 94 7.77 7.74 14.64
N LYS A 95 7.47 8.68 15.54
CA LYS A 95 6.93 8.37 16.88
C LYS A 95 5.40 8.33 16.84
N LEU A 96 4.83 7.15 16.97
CA LEU A 96 3.38 6.96 17.07
C LEU A 96 2.88 7.24 18.49
N ARG A 97 1.74 7.94 18.63
CA ARG A 97 1.04 8.14 19.89
C ARG A 97 -0.25 7.32 19.90
N LEU A 98 -0.43 6.49 20.92
CA LEU A 98 -1.66 5.73 21.11
C LEU A 98 -2.71 6.58 21.84
N LYS A 99 -4.00 6.29 21.59
CA LYS A 99 -5.11 6.88 22.36
C LYS A 99 -4.95 6.54 23.85
N PRO A 100 -5.34 7.44 24.78
CA PRO A 100 -5.34 7.12 26.21
C PRO A 100 -6.18 5.86 26.46
N ASN A 101 -5.67 4.95 27.30
CA ASN A 101 -6.26 3.63 27.59
C ASN A 101 -6.25 2.60 26.44
N ALA A 102 -5.49 2.82 25.37
CA ALA A 102 -5.29 1.79 24.33
C ALA A 102 -4.66 0.52 24.92
N LYS A 103 -5.31 -0.62 24.70
CA LYS A 103 -4.83 -1.93 25.16
C LYS A 103 -4.21 -2.71 24.01
N PRO A 104 -3.13 -3.48 24.25
CA PRO A 104 -2.57 -4.36 23.24
C PRO A 104 -3.59 -5.33 22.68
N TYR A 105 -3.73 -5.32 21.36
CA TYR A 105 -4.59 -6.26 20.65
C TYR A 105 -3.83 -7.55 20.34
N GLN A 106 -4.40 -8.69 20.73
CA GLN A 106 -3.84 -10.02 20.47
C GLN A 106 -4.82 -10.88 19.68
N CYS A 107 -4.51 -11.11 18.42
CA CYS A 107 -5.20 -12.08 17.59
C CYS A 107 -4.70 -13.51 17.80
N LYS A 108 -5.57 -14.48 17.52
CA LYS A 108 -5.18 -15.87 17.27
C LYS A 108 -4.40 -15.98 15.96
N VAL A 109 -3.51 -16.97 15.87
CA VAL A 109 -2.76 -17.29 14.65
C VAL A 109 -3.75 -17.75 13.58
N ARG A 110 -3.59 -17.28 12.35
CA ARG A 110 -4.37 -17.77 11.20
C ARG A 110 -3.83 -19.12 10.76
N GLN A 111 -4.74 -20.00 10.35
CA GLN A 111 -4.37 -21.19 9.58
C GLN A 111 -4.19 -20.77 8.12
N ASN A 112 -3.00 -21.02 7.58
CA ASN A 112 -2.66 -20.78 6.17
C ASN A 112 -2.54 -22.13 5.46
N SER A 113 -2.82 -22.16 4.15
CA SER A 113 -2.47 -23.31 3.33
C SER A 113 -0.94 -23.49 3.28
N PRO A 114 -0.42 -24.68 2.91
CA PRO A 114 1.01 -24.91 2.76
C PRO A 114 1.68 -23.89 1.84
N ASP A 115 1.05 -23.56 0.70
CA ASP A 115 1.61 -22.60 -0.27
C ASP A 115 1.72 -21.19 0.29
N LYS A 116 0.68 -20.72 1.00
CA LYS A 116 0.69 -19.41 1.67
C LYS A 116 1.75 -19.36 2.76
N SER A 117 1.97 -20.47 3.46
CA SER A 117 2.98 -20.57 4.52
C SER A 117 4.39 -20.53 3.96
N ALA A 118 4.67 -21.29 2.89
CA ALA A 118 5.96 -21.29 2.20
C ALA A 118 6.29 -19.91 1.60
N PHE A 119 5.29 -19.24 1.02
CA PHE A 119 5.42 -17.87 0.56
C PHE A 119 5.79 -16.91 1.70
N LEU A 120 5.02 -16.93 2.80
CA LEU A 120 5.27 -16.06 3.95
C LEU A 120 6.66 -16.28 4.55
N GLU A 121 7.12 -17.51 4.64
CA GLU A 121 8.45 -17.83 5.13
C GLU A 121 9.54 -17.24 4.23
N THR A 122 9.45 -17.46 2.92
CA THR A 122 10.40 -16.92 1.93
C THR A 122 10.40 -15.39 1.92
N PHE A 123 9.20 -14.78 1.96
CA PHE A 123 9.04 -13.33 1.95
C PHE A 123 9.57 -12.69 3.23
N ASN A 124 9.23 -13.23 4.41
CA ASN A 124 9.72 -12.72 5.68
C ASN A 124 11.23 -12.86 5.83
N LYS A 125 11.83 -13.94 5.29
CA LYS A 125 13.28 -14.09 5.25
C LYS A 125 13.95 -12.94 4.48
N ARG A 126 13.42 -12.57 3.31
CA ARG A 126 13.91 -11.40 2.57
C ARG A 126 13.75 -10.10 3.34
N LEU A 127 12.63 -9.91 4.04
CA LEU A 127 12.43 -8.71 4.88
C LEU A 127 13.43 -8.61 6.03
N LEU A 128 13.83 -9.75 6.62
CA LEU A 128 14.87 -9.83 7.64
C LEU A 128 16.25 -9.50 7.05
N GLU A 129 16.59 -10.07 5.89
CA GLU A 129 17.85 -9.79 5.18
C GLU A 129 17.98 -8.30 4.79
N LEU A 130 16.87 -7.65 4.41
CA LEU A 130 16.82 -6.21 4.12
C LEU A 130 16.81 -5.33 5.37
N GLY A 131 16.69 -5.90 6.57
CA GLY A 131 16.61 -5.16 7.83
C GLY A 131 15.29 -4.40 8.04
N TRP A 132 14.24 -4.73 7.29
CA TRP A 132 12.92 -4.07 7.39
C TRP A 132 12.07 -4.62 8.53
N VAL A 133 12.34 -5.85 8.97
CA VAL A 133 11.65 -6.53 10.06
C VAL A 133 12.69 -7.11 11.01
N TYR A 134 12.33 -7.28 12.29
CA TYR A 134 13.15 -7.94 13.30
C TYR A 134 12.30 -8.83 14.22
N GLU A 135 12.92 -9.78 14.90
CA GLU A 135 12.24 -10.60 15.90
C GLU A 135 12.05 -9.80 17.19
N ASN A 136 10.81 -9.65 17.64
CA ASN A 136 10.48 -9.00 18.91
C ASN A 136 9.81 -10.02 19.84
N ARG A 137 10.51 -10.53 20.86
CA ARG A 137 9.95 -11.54 21.80
C ARG A 137 9.00 -10.96 22.84
N GLU A 138 9.06 -9.65 23.05
CA GLU A 138 8.28 -8.93 24.06
C GLU A 138 6.98 -8.35 23.50
N ARG A 139 6.65 -8.68 22.23
CA ARG A 139 5.50 -8.11 21.52
C ARG A 139 4.17 -8.46 22.18
N GLN A 140 3.54 -7.45 22.77
CA GLN A 140 2.19 -7.53 23.31
C GLN A 140 1.11 -7.37 22.22
N TRP A 141 1.45 -6.74 21.09
CA TRP A 141 0.58 -6.50 19.95
C TRP A 141 0.79 -7.58 18.90
N ARG A 142 -0.29 -8.26 18.47
CA ARG A 142 -0.24 -9.32 17.45
C ARG A 142 -1.40 -9.18 16.48
N ARG A 143 -1.07 -9.02 15.20
CA ARG A 143 -2.00 -9.05 14.06
C ARG A 143 -1.52 -10.10 13.06
N PRO A 144 -2.40 -11.00 12.58
CA PRO A 144 -2.01 -12.01 11.62
C PRO A 144 -1.86 -11.40 10.23
N ALA A 145 -0.78 -11.75 9.52
CA ALA A 145 -0.59 -11.38 8.13
C ALA A 145 -1.60 -12.11 7.22
N LEU A 146 -2.08 -11.42 6.20
CA LEU A 146 -2.93 -11.99 5.15
C LEU A 146 -2.18 -11.86 3.81
N PRO A 147 -1.66 -12.96 3.25
CA PRO A 147 -1.13 -12.95 1.90
C PRO A 147 -2.26 -12.69 0.91
N CYS A 148 -2.11 -11.62 0.14
CA CYS A 148 -3.01 -11.30 -0.98
C CYS A 148 -2.22 -11.41 -2.28
N GLN A 149 -2.87 -11.86 -3.34
CA GLN A 149 -2.29 -11.81 -4.67
C GLN A 149 -2.16 -10.36 -5.11
N LYS A 150 -1.06 -10.04 -5.79
CA LYS A 150 -0.87 -8.71 -6.36
C LYS A 150 -1.75 -8.62 -7.62
N ALA A 151 -2.54 -7.55 -7.73
CA ALA A 151 -3.30 -7.28 -8.95
C ALA A 151 -2.34 -7.20 -10.15
N LYS A 152 -2.68 -7.89 -11.23
CA LYS A 152 -1.96 -7.80 -12.50
C LYS A 152 -2.43 -6.49 -13.16
N TYR A 153 -1.52 -5.56 -13.40
CA TYR A 153 -1.82 -4.42 -14.27
C TYR A 153 -1.84 -4.95 -15.70
N GLN A 154 -2.99 -4.82 -16.37
CA GLN A 154 -3.13 -5.04 -17.82
C GLN A 154 -2.80 -3.75 -18.57
#